data_AF-A0A0M0K665-F1
#
_entry.id   AF-A0A0M0K665-F1
#
_cell.length_a   1.000
_cell.length_b   1.000
_cell.length_c   1.000
_cell.angle_alpha   90.00
_cell.angle_beta   90.00
_cell.angle_gamma   90.00
#
_symmetry.space_group_name_H-M   'P 1'
#
loop_
_entity.id
_entity.type
_entity.pdbx_description
1 polymer ?
#
loop_
_entity_poly.entity_id
_entity_poly.type
_entity_poly.pdbx_seq_one_letter_code
_entity_poly.pdbx_strand_id
1 'polypeptide(L)'
;MNSLVLISLAAGVTTRPAIRPANLVVIGGGAAGFFGAIRAASLAPSLRVLLLEASPRCLTKVSISGGGRCNVCHDETKEVRQLASGYPRGERAMLGTFTKRFGAKDAAAWFRARGVELKTEADGRMFPTTDDSATIVNALSDAARKAGVEVLTRCKVTKATGPVLITHKGLSGPACLRLSAFAARELAEHQYRAEVSVSWAPHLNEEQAVEELRGFGARAPNKALGSYCPVGLPKRLWANLVTSAGVDPAKTWAQLPKVELRRVAQAIVASKLRGVGKSTNKDEFVTAGGADLSQLHAHSFECKEPPGLFLAGEVLDVDGITGGYNFLNAWATSWCAGTEIARDVGAVVEQ
;
A
#
# COMPACT_ATOMS: atom_id res chain seq x y z
N MET A 1 4.50 3.84 13.18
CA MET A 1 3.02 4.03 13.21
C MET A 1 2.50 3.11 12.11
N ASN A 2 1.95 1.94 12.46
CA ASN A 2 1.98 0.77 11.57
C ASN A 2 0.63 0.59 10.86
N SER A 3 0.54 1.14 9.66
CA SER A 3 -0.56 0.97 8.72
C SER A 3 -0.20 -0.13 7.74
N LEU A 4 -1.15 -1.01 7.37
CA LEU A 4 -0.92 -2.06 6.38
C LEU A 4 -1.61 -1.70 5.06
N VAL A 5 -0.86 -1.79 3.96
CA VAL A 5 -1.41 -1.84 2.60
C VAL A 5 -0.84 -3.05 1.87
N LEU A 6 -1.71 -3.87 1.29
CA LEU A 6 -1.35 -5.10 0.57
C LEU A 6 -1.55 -4.89 -0.93
N ILE A 7 -0.58 -5.31 -1.76
CA ILE A 7 -0.70 -5.27 -3.22
C ILE A 7 -0.58 -6.68 -3.78
N SER A 8 -1.67 -7.17 -4.38
CA SER A 8 -1.68 -8.29 -5.30
C SER A 8 -1.33 -7.80 -6.71
N LEU A 9 -0.27 -8.36 -7.30
CA LEU A 9 0.13 -8.05 -8.67
C LEU A 9 -0.67 -8.93 -9.65
N ALA A 10 -1.92 -8.57 -9.95
CA ALA A 10 -2.68 -9.15 -11.05
C ALA A 10 -2.34 -8.43 -12.38
N ALA A 11 -2.03 -9.20 -13.41
CA ALA A 11 -1.55 -8.73 -14.71
C ALA A 11 -2.68 -8.09 -15.55
N GLY A 12 -2.42 -6.88 -16.08
CA GLY A 12 -3.15 -6.32 -17.22
C GLY A 12 -2.52 -6.78 -18.54
N VAL A 13 -3.35 -7.25 -19.48
CA VAL A 13 -3.01 -7.71 -20.84
C VAL A 13 -2.28 -6.59 -21.62
N THR A 14 -1.09 -6.82 -22.18
CA THR A 14 -0.89 -7.14 -23.61
C THR A 14 0.58 -7.54 -23.85
N THR A 15 0.79 -8.74 -24.40
CA THR A 15 2.07 -9.38 -24.82
C THR A 15 3.11 -9.67 -23.72
N ARG A 16 3.20 -10.95 -23.32
CA ARG A 16 4.06 -11.48 -22.23
C ARG A 16 5.54 -11.62 -22.66
N PRO A 17 6.50 -11.01 -21.94
CA PRO A 17 7.70 -11.70 -21.50
C PRO A 17 7.45 -12.31 -20.12
N ALA A 18 8.07 -13.46 -19.85
CA ALA A 18 7.78 -14.35 -18.73
C ALA A 18 7.77 -13.66 -17.34
N ILE A 19 6.65 -13.76 -16.63
CA ILE A 19 6.47 -13.35 -15.23
C ILE A 19 6.73 -14.58 -14.34
N ARG A 20 7.68 -14.49 -13.39
CA ARG A 20 7.88 -15.46 -12.30
C ARG A 20 6.71 -15.38 -11.29
N PRO A 21 6.38 -16.44 -10.51
CA PRO A 21 5.06 -16.65 -9.85
C PRO A 21 4.54 -15.46 -9.04
N ALA A 22 3.21 -15.36 -8.93
CA ALA A 22 2.47 -14.23 -8.34
C ALA A 22 3.05 -13.81 -6.98
N ASN A 23 3.47 -12.55 -6.86
CA ASN A 23 4.03 -11.99 -5.64
C ASN A 23 3.00 -11.09 -4.96
N LEU A 24 2.84 -11.23 -3.64
CA LEU A 24 2.14 -10.31 -2.76
C LEU A 24 3.17 -9.43 -2.05
N VAL A 25 3.00 -8.11 -2.13
CA VAL A 25 3.78 -7.15 -1.33
C VAL A 25 2.91 -6.60 -0.21
N VAL A 26 3.40 -6.70 1.02
CA VAL A 26 2.74 -6.29 2.26
C VAL A 26 3.51 -5.11 2.83
N ILE A 27 2.91 -3.94 2.91
CA ILE A 27 3.59 -2.70 3.33
C ILE A 27 3.14 -2.34 4.74
N GLY A 28 4.02 -2.54 5.71
CA GLY A 28 3.83 -2.28 7.14
C GLY A 28 3.94 -3.56 7.97
N GLY A 29 5.01 -3.67 8.77
CA GLY A 29 5.26 -4.80 9.68
C GLY A 29 4.52 -4.69 11.01
N GLY A 30 3.28 -4.22 11.00
CA GLY A 30 2.40 -4.16 12.16
C GLY A 30 1.55 -5.42 12.35
N ALA A 31 0.60 -5.33 13.29
CA ALA A 31 -0.40 -6.36 13.56
C ALA A 31 -1.11 -6.85 12.30
N ALA A 32 -1.81 -5.95 11.60
CA ALA A 32 -2.52 -6.28 10.36
C ALA A 32 -1.58 -6.86 9.30
N GLY A 33 -0.36 -6.30 9.17
CA GLY A 33 0.64 -6.73 8.19
C GLY A 33 1.04 -8.18 8.33
N PHE A 34 1.47 -8.56 9.53
CA PHE A 34 1.82 -9.94 9.82
C PHE A 34 0.61 -10.85 9.66
N PHE A 35 -0.53 -10.48 10.23
CA PHE A 35 -1.71 -11.34 10.26
C PHE A 35 -2.28 -11.62 8.86
N GLY A 36 -2.38 -10.58 8.02
CA GLY A 36 -2.81 -10.71 6.62
C GLY A 36 -1.81 -11.47 5.75
N ALA A 37 -0.51 -11.21 5.91
CA ALA A 37 0.56 -11.93 5.20
C ALA A 37 0.52 -13.43 5.52
N ILE A 38 0.44 -13.78 6.81
CA ILE A 38 0.31 -15.16 7.26
C ILE A 38 -0.91 -15.81 6.66
N ARG A 39 -2.07 -15.13 6.69
CA ARG A 39 -3.32 -15.67 6.17
C ARG A 39 -3.24 -15.97 4.67
N ALA A 40 -2.75 -15.01 3.88
CA ALA A 40 -2.60 -15.19 2.44
C ALA A 40 -1.65 -16.34 2.10
N ALA A 41 -0.45 -16.36 2.70
CA ALA A 41 0.56 -17.38 2.46
C ALA A 41 0.11 -18.78 2.92
N SER A 42 -0.63 -18.87 4.03
CA SER A 42 -1.12 -20.15 4.55
C SER A 42 -2.21 -20.77 3.67
N LEU A 43 -2.97 -19.96 2.93
CA LEU A 43 -4.04 -20.43 2.04
C LEU A 43 -3.57 -20.64 0.60
N ALA A 44 -2.56 -19.90 0.15
CA ALA A 44 -1.99 -20.03 -1.18
C ALA A 44 -0.47 -20.28 -1.09
N PRO A 45 -0.03 -21.54 -0.92
CA PRO A 45 1.41 -21.87 -0.78
C PRO A 45 2.28 -21.50 -1.99
N SER A 46 1.67 -21.29 -3.16
CA SER A 46 2.35 -20.81 -4.37
C SER A 46 2.59 -19.29 -4.38
N LEU A 47 1.92 -18.55 -3.48
CA LEU A 47 2.05 -17.11 -3.34
C LEU A 47 3.34 -16.76 -2.61
N ARG A 48 4.22 -16.02 -3.27
CA ARG A 48 5.41 -15.47 -2.60
C ARG A 48 5.04 -14.15 -1.92
N VAL A 49 5.20 -14.10 -0.61
CA VAL A 49 4.81 -12.95 0.20
C VAL A 49 6.04 -12.21 0.72
N LEU A 50 6.16 -10.94 0.35
CA LEU A 50 7.21 -10.03 0.82
C LEU A 50 6.59 -8.94 1.70
N LEU A 51 6.96 -8.90 2.97
CA LEU A 51 6.58 -7.89 3.95
C LEU A 51 7.69 -6.85 4.09
N LEU A 52 7.34 -5.57 3.90
CA LEU A 52 8.23 -4.42 4.03
C LEU A 52 7.88 -3.61 5.27
N GLU A 53 8.86 -3.33 6.13
CA GLU A 53 8.73 -2.45 7.29
C GLU A 53 9.74 -1.30 7.18
N ALA A 54 9.27 -0.07 7.36
CA ALA A 54 10.10 1.13 7.27
C ALA A 54 11.09 1.24 8.45
N SER A 55 10.69 0.76 9.63
CA SER A 55 11.48 0.82 10.86
C SER A 55 12.48 -0.34 10.95
N PRO A 56 13.49 -0.27 11.83
CA PRO A 56 14.39 -1.40 12.08
C PRO A 56 13.71 -2.63 12.71
N ARG A 57 12.56 -2.44 13.38
CA ARG A 57 11.84 -3.49 14.10
C ARG A 57 10.38 -3.56 13.68
N CYS A 58 9.93 -4.76 13.33
CA CYS A 58 8.52 -5.08 13.16
C CYS A 58 7.80 -5.15 14.51
N LEU A 59 6.46 -5.17 14.47
CA LEU A 59 5.57 -5.43 15.60
C LEU A 59 5.78 -4.52 16.83
N THR A 60 6.46 -3.38 16.65
CA THR A 60 6.79 -2.45 17.74
C THR A 60 5.53 -2.02 18.52
N LYS A 61 4.41 -1.73 17.82
CA LYS A 61 3.12 -1.41 18.47
C LYS A 61 2.55 -2.59 19.26
N VAL A 62 2.68 -3.82 18.79
CA VAL A 62 2.26 -5.03 19.53
C VAL A 62 3.07 -5.14 20.81
N SER A 63 4.40 -4.99 20.70
CA SER A 63 5.34 -5.08 21.83
C SER A 63 5.06 -4.06 22.94
N ILE A 64 4.75 -2.80 22.61
CA ILE A 64 4.54 -1.77 23.64
C ILE A 64 3.09 -1.70 24.15
N SER A 65 2.15 -2.36 23.48
CA SER A 65 0.73 -2.24 23.80
C SER A 65 0.35 -2.88 25.14
N GLY A 66 -0.70 -2.35 25.77
CA GLY A 66 -1.19 -2.89 27.04
C GLY A 66 -0.15 -2.85 28.18
N GLY A 67 0.78 -1.89 28.12
CA GLY A 67 1.89 -1.78 29.08
C GLY A 67 2.96 -2.86 28.91
N GLY A 68 3.18 -3.34 27.68
CA GLY A 68 4.13 -4.42 27.39
C GLY A 68 3.54 -5.83 27.45
N ARG A 69 2.27 -5.97 27.82
CA ARG A 69 1.56 -7.27 27.93
C ARG A 69 0.83 -7.67 26.65
N CYS A 70 0.56 -6.71 25.78
CA CYS A 70 -0.33 -6.79 24.62
C CYS A 70 -1.79 -7.14 24.95
N ASN A 71 -2.66 -6.13 24.85
CA ASN A 71 -4.11 -6.35 24.90
C ASN A 71 -4.59 -6.86 23.53
N VAL A 72 -4.62 -8.18 23.37
CA VAL A 72 -4.73 -8.90 22.09
C VAL A 72 -6.05 -8.61 21.38
N CYS A 73 -7.16 -8.63 22.13
CA CYS A 73 -8.50 -8.39 21.62
C CYS A 73 -9.42 -8.01 22.80
N HIS A 74 -10.71 -8.21 22.63
CA HIS A 74 -11.70 -8.01 23.67
C HIS A 74 -12.47 -9.31 23.91
N ASP A 75 -13.18 -9.38 25.02
CA ASP A 75 -13.91 -10.55 25.51
C ASP A 75 -14.67 -11.27 24.40
N GLU A 76 -14.25 -12.51 24.14
CA GLU A 76 -14.79 -13.38 23.10
C GLU A 76 -16.22 -13.84 23.39
N THR A 77 -16.71 -13.67 24.61
CA THR A 77 -18.08 -14.03 25.00
C THR A 77 -19.08 -12.91 24.74
N LYS A 78 -18.62 -11.68 24.51
CA LYS A 78 -19.50 -10.54 24.22
C LYS A 78 -20.25 -10.71 22.91
N GLU A 79 -21.48 -10.22 22.90
CA GLU A 79 -22.30 -10.19 21.70
C GLU A 79 -21.68 -9.30 20.62
N VAL A 80 -21.74 -9.74 19.37
CA VAL A 80 -21.07 -9.07 18.24
C VAL A 80 -21.53 -7.61 18.09
N ARG A 81 -22.80 -7.31 18.38
CA ARG A 81 -23.31 -5.93 18.37
C ARG A 81 -22.70 -5.06 19.47
N GLN A 82 -22.55 -5.59 20.68
CA GLN A 82 -21.92 -4.87 21.79
C GLN A 82 -20.45 -4.61 21.49
N LEU A 83 -19.76 -5.60 20.90
CA LEU A 83 -18.38 -5.44 20.46
C LEU A 83 -18.24 -4.42 19.33
N ALA A 84 -19.17 -4.39 18.38
CA ALA A 84 -19.18 -3.41 17.30
C ALA A 84 -19.43 -1.97 17.79
N SER A 85 -20.23 -1.76 18.84
CA SER A 85 -20.45 -0.43 19.43
C SER A 85 -19.18 0.20 20.06
N GLY A 86 -18.13 -0.60 20.26
CA GLY A 86 -16.80 -0.10 20.65
C GLY A 86 -16.05 0.63 19.53
N TYR A 87 -16.65 0.78 18.34
CA TYR A 87 -16.06 1.48 17.19
C TYR A 87 -16.87 2.73 16.82
N PRO A 88 -16.63 3.89 17.49
CA PRO A 88 -17.30 5.14 17.16
C PRO A 88 -17.22 5.52 15.68
N ARG A 89 -16.13 5.11 15.01
CA ARG A 89 -16.00 5.13 13.55
C ARG A 89 -15.83 3.72 13.04
N GLY A 90 -16.66 3.32 12.07
CA GLY A 90 -16.60 2.00 11.44
C GLY A 90 -17.48 0.92 12.08
N GLU A 91 -18.35 1.24 13.05
CA GLU A 91 -19.25 0.28 13.71
C GLU A 91 -19.96 -0.67 12.73
N ARG A 92 -20.64 -0.12 11.70
CA ARG A 92 -21.38 -0.94 10.73
C ARG A 92 -20.48 -1.91 9.96
N ALA A 93 -19.27 -1.47 9.61
CA ALA A 93 -18.30 -2.29 8.89
C ALA A 93 -17.77 -3.41 9.80
N MET A 94 -17.46 -3.09 11.05
CA MET A 94 -16.99 -4.08 12.03
C MET A 94 -18.07 -5.07 12.42
N LEU A 95 -19.32 -4.61 12.60
CA LEU A 95 -20.47 -5.48 12.83
C LEU A 95 -20.60 -6.53 11.72
N GLY A 96 -20.56 -6.10 10.45
CA GLY A 96 -20.65 -7.00 9.30
C GLY A 96 -19.48 -7.98 9.22
N THR A 97 -18.28 -7.52 9.58
CA THR A 97 -17.04 -8.33 9.56
C THR A 97 -17.05 -9.39 10.65
N PHE A 98 -17.36 -9.00 11.89
CA PHE A 98 -17.40 -9.90 13.04
C PHE A 98 -18.54 -10.92 12.96
N THR A 99 -19.67 -10.55 12.34
CA THR A 99 -20.81 -11.47 12.20
C THR A 99 -20.55 -12.55 11.17
N LYS A 100 -19.85 -12.23 10.07
CA LYS A 100 -19.80 -13.09 8.88
C LYS A 100 -18.43 -13.70 8.59
N ARG A 101 -17.36 -13.21 9.22
CA ARG A 101 -15.99 -13.51 8.78
C ARG A 101 -15.05 -13.83 9.94
N PHE A 102 -14.69 -12.83 10.73
CA PHE A 102 -13.64 -12.96 11.73
C PHE A 102 -13.87 -11.97 12.87
N GLY A 103 -14.14 -12.47 14.07
CA GLY A 103 -14.39 -11.69 15.29
C GLY A 103 -13.46 -12.08 16.45
N ALA A 104 -13.84 -11.70 17.67
CA ALA A 104 -13.03 -11.94 18.87
C ALA A 104 -12.78 -13.42 19.15
N LYS A 105 -13.80 -14.27 18.99
CA LYS A 105 -13.69 -15.74 19.15
C LYS A 105 -12.65 -16.32 18.18
N ASP A 106 -12.69 -15.89 16.91
CA ASP A 106 -11.75 -16.36 15.90
C ASP A 106 -10.33 -15.89 16.17
N ALA A 107 -10.16 -14.63 16.62
CA ALA A 107 -8.87 -14.09 17.02
C ALA A 107 -8.26 -14.90 18.17
N ALA A 108 -9.01 -15.11 19.24
CA ALA A 108 -8.55 -15.86 20.40
C ALA A 108 -8.22 -17.32 20.04
N ALA A 109 -9.07 -17.98 19.25
CA ALA A 109 -8.81 -19.33 18.74
C ALA A 109 -7.53 -19.39 17.89
N TRP A 110 -7.27 -18.39 17.05
CA TRP A 110 -6.08 -18.33 16.21
C TRP A 110 -4.78 -18.29 17.03
N PHE A 111 -4.78 -17.54 18.14
CA PHE A 111 -3.67 -17.45 19.08
C PHE A 111 -3.51 -18.72 19.92
N ARG A 112 -4.61 -19.29 20.45
CA ARG A 112 -4.59 -20.57 21.19
C ARG A 112 -4.05 -21.71 20.34
N ALA A 113 -4.44 -21.79 19.05
CA ALA A 113 -3.91 -22.77 18.11
C ALA A 113 -2.38 -22.66 17.88
N ARG A 114 -1.75 -21.59 18.36
CA ARG A 114 -0.31 -21.34 18.30
C ARG A 114 0.35 -21.34 19.69
N GLY A 115 -0.32 -21.91 20.69
CA GLY A 115 0.20 -22.07 22.05
C GLY A 115 0.15 -20.80 22.90
N VAL A 116 -0.62 -19.79 22.48
CA VAL A 116 -0.83 -18.58 23.29
C VAL A 116 -2.13 -18.75 24.07
N GLU A 117 -1.99 -19.06 25.35
CA GLU A 117 -3.12 -19.03 26.29
C GLU A 117 -3.51 -17.58 26.60
N LEU A 118 -4.82 -17.31 26.59
CA LEU A 118 -5.38 -15.98 26.82
C LEU A 118 -6.26 -15.97 28.05
N LYS A 119 -6.20 -14.87 28.82
CA LYS A 119 -7.09 -14.56 29.94
C LYS A 119 -7.90 -13.31 29.67
N THR A 120 -9.13 -13.29 30.17
CA THR A 120 -10.04 -12.14 30.13
C THR A 120 -10.04 -11.47 31.50
N GLU A 121 -9.78 -10.16 31.54
CA GLU A 121 -9.89 -9.35 32.75
C GLU A 121 -11.34 -8.87 32.96
N ALA A 122 -11.67 -8.35 34.15
CA ALA A 122 -13.04 -7.97 34.53
C ALA A 122 -13.66 -6.88 33.63
N ASP A 123 -12.84 -6.06 32.97
CA ASP A 123 -13.27 -5.05 32.01
C ASP A 123 -13.41 -5.58 30.56
N GLY A 124 -13.18 -6.88 30.37
CA GLY A 124 -13.27 -7.58 29.09
C GLY A 124 -12.02 -7.49 28.24
N ARG A 125 -10.94 -6.86 28.68
CA ARG A 125 -9.66 -6.89 27.95
C ARG A 125 -9.06 -8.29 27.98
N MET A 126 -8.44 -8.70 26.88
CA MET A 126 -7.82 -10.02 26.78
C MET A 126 -6.30 -9.91 26.61
N PHE A 127 -5.56 -10.64 27.44
CA PHE A 127 -4.09 -10.64 27.48
C PHE A 127 -3.57 -12.07 27.39
N PRO A 128 -2.32 -12.29 26.93
CA PRO A 128 -1.65 -13.56 27.16
C PRO A 128 -1.56 -13.84 28.67
N THR A 129 -1.71 -15.09 29.07
CA THR A 129 -1.57 -15.50 30.48
C THR A 129 -0.18 -15.20 31.05
N THR A 130 0.83 -15.07 30.17
CA THR A 130 2.20 -14.69 30.51
C THR A 130 2.36 -13.22 30.87
N ASP A 131 1.35 -12.37 30.63
CA ASP A 131 1.44 -10.90 30.74
C ASP A 131 2.63 -10.29 29.99
N ASP A 132 3.04 -10.92 28.87
CA ASP A 132 4.18 -10.46 28.07
C ASP A 132 3.82 -10.44 26.59
N SER A 133 3.93 -9.27 25.97
CA SER A 133 3.75 -9.07 24.54
C SER A 133 4.73 -9.87 23.69
N ALA A 134 5.89 -10.26 24.23
CA ALA A 134 6.83 -11.14 23.55
C ALA A 134 6.17 -12.45 23.13
N THR A 135 5.25 -12.98 23.93
CA THR A 135 4.44 -14.17 23.59
C THR A 135 3.67 -13.97 22.29
N ILE A 136 3.04 -12.81 22.13
CA ILE A 136 2.27 -12.46 20.92
C ILE A 136 3.19 -12.19 19.73
N VAL A 137 4.28 -11.45 19.95
CA VAL A 137 5.27 -11.13 18.92
C VAL A 137 5.92 -12.40 18.37
N ASN A 138 6.28 -13.35 19.24
CA ASN A 138 6.87 -14.62 18.87
C ASN A 138 5.87 -15.48 18.10
N ALA A 139 4.62 -15.58 18.55
CA ALA A 139 3.58 -16.33 17.85
C ALA A 139 3.34 -15.81 16.41
N LEU A 140 3.30 -14.49 16.23
CA LEU A 140 3.17 -13.87 14.89
C LEU A 140 4.42 -14.09 14.03
N SER A 141 5.61 -13.89 14.60
CA SER A 141 6.88 -14.03 13.87
C SER A 141 7.13 -15.47 13.44
N ASP A 142 6.87 -16.44 14.33
CA ASP A 142 7.00 -17.87 14.04
C ASP A 142 5.97 -18.32 13.01
N ALA A 143 4.73 -17.83 13.09
CA ALA A 143 3.70 -18.12 12.10
C ALA A 143 4.06 -17.56 10.72
N ALA A 144 4.60 -16.34 10.65
CA ALA A 144 5.08 -15.73 9.40
C ALA A 144 6.23 -16.54 8.79
N ARG A 145 7.21 -16.93 9.60
CA ARG A 145 8.34 -17.78 9.18
C ARG A 145 7.85 -19.14 8.66
N LYS A 146 6.95 -19.81 9.39
CA LYS A 146 6.37 -21.10 8.98
C LYS A 146 5.57 -21.01 7.68
N ALA A 147 4.89 -19.89 7.45
CA ALA A 147 4.13 -19.64 6.23
C ALA A 147 5.00 -19.17 5.04
N GLY A 148 6.31 -19.00 5.21
CA GLY A 148 7.21 -18.57 4.13
C GLY A 148 7.12 -17.08 3.80
N VAL A 149 6.67 -16.24 4.74
CA VAL A 149 6.64 -14.78 4.56
C VAL A 149 8.07 -14.24 4.69
N GLU A 150 8.58 -13.60 3.64
CA GLU A 150 9.85 -12.87 3.67
C GLU A 150 9.65 -11.50 4.30
N VAL A 151 10.48 -11.10 5.27
CA VAL A 151 10.36 -9.83 5.98
C VAL A 151 11.62 -8.99 5.77
N LEU A 152 11.47 -7.79 5.20
CA LEU A 152 12.53 -6.80 5.07
C LEU A 152 12.23 -5.56 5.92
N THR A 153 13.15 -5.22 6.80
CA THR A 153 13.08 -4.01 7.65
C THR A 153 13.94 -2.90 7.07
N ARG A 154 13.77 -1.66 7.56
CA ARG A 154 14.44 -0.46 7.02
C ARG A 154 14.09 -0.20 5.55
N CYS A 155 12.94 -0.67 5.09
CA CYS A 155 12.46 -0.55 3.73
C CYS A 155 11.26 0.40 3.69
N LYS A 156 11.52 1.72 3.70
CA LYS A 156 10.45 2.71 3.47
C LYS A 156 10.05 2.69 1.99
N VAL A 157 8.77 2.48 1.72
CA VAL A 157 8.24 2.59 0.35
C VAL A 157 8.13 4.07 -0.02
N THR A 158 8.93 4.49 -0.99
CA THR A 158 9.01 5.88 -1.46
C THR A 158 8.64 6.03 -2.93
N LYS A 159 8.37 4.92 -3.61
CA LYS A 159 8.08 4.87 -5.05
C LYS A 159 6.97 3.87 -5.32
N ALA A 160 6.11 4.21 -6.28
CA ALA A 160 5.13 3.30 -6.86
C ALA A 160 5.12 3.49 -8.38
N THR A 161 4.89 2.41 -9.12
CA THR A 161 4.84 2.42 -10.59
C THR A 161 3.46 1.97 -11.06
N GLY A 162 3.00 2.55 -12.16
CA GLY A 162 1.69 2.28 -12.76
C GLY A 162 1.22 3.47 -13.60
N PRO A 163 0.02 3.39 -14.19
CA PRO A 163 -0.55 4.50 -14.93
C PRO A 163 -0.70 5.75 -14.05
N VAL A 164 -0.36 6.90 -14.64
CA VAL A 164 -0.54 8.23 -14.04
C VAL A 164 -1.54 8.99 -14.91
N LEU A 165 -2.57 9.54 -14.28
CA LEU A 165 -3.58 10.36 -14.93
C LEU A 165 -3.33 11.84 -14.57
N ILE A 166 -3.20 12.70 -15.57
CA ILE A 166 -3.17 14.15 -15.39
C ILE A 166 -4.60 14.67 -15.52
N THR A 167 -5.12 15.26 -14.45
CA THR A 167 -6.48 15.83 -14.39
C THR A 167 -6.44 17.35 -14.25
N HIS A 168 -7.58 18.00 -14.37
CA HIS A 168 -7.73 19.43 -14.09
C HIS A 168 -7.46 19.80 -12.61
N LYS A 169 -7.40 18.82 -11.69
CA LYS A 169 -7.14 19.02 -10.26
C LYS A 169 -5.74 18.59 -9.80
N GLY A 170 -4.93 18.02 -10.70
CA GLY A 170 -3.61 17.47 -10.37
C GLY A 170 -3.42 16.03 -10.87
N LEU A 171 -2.54 15.29 -10.21
CA LEU A 171 -2.22 13.90 -10.57
C LEU A 171 -3.14 12.89 -9.89
N SER A 172 -3.51 11.85 -10.62
CA SER A 172 -4.31 10.70 -10.16
C SER A 172 -3.82 9.42 -10.85
N GLY A 173 -4.60 8.34 -10.78
CA GLY A 173 -4.30 7.03 -11.35
C GLY A 173 -3.59 6.10 -10.36
N PRO A 174 -3.49 4.80 -10.71
CA PRO A 174 -3.03 3.76 -9.78
C PRO A 174 -1.68 4.03 -9.11
N ALA A 175 -0.71 4.62 -9.82
CA ALA A 175 0.59 4.94 -9.22
C ALA A 175 0.48 6.03 -8.13
N CYS A 176 -0.28 7.08 -8.42
CA CYS A 176 -0.50 8.19 -7.49
C CYS A 176 -1.30 7.74 -6.27
N LEU A 177 -2.36 6.94 -6.47
CA LEU A 177 -3.20 6.43 -5.37
C LEU A 177 -2.43 5.47 -4.46
N ARG A 178 -1.60 4.58 -5.03
CA ARG A 178 -0.73 3.69 -4.25
C ARG A 178 0.28 4.49 -3.43
N LEU A 179 1.01 5.41 -4.08
CA LEU A 179 2.04 6.19 -3.39
C LEU A 179 1.44 7.09 -2.31
N SER A 180 0.30 7.74 -2.58
CA SER A 180 -0.37 8.60 -1.61
C SER A 180 -0.91 7.81 -0.42
N ALA A 181 -1.36 6.57 -0.60
CA ALA A 181 -1.75 5.70 0.50
C ALA A 181 -0.57 5.44 1.46
N PHE A 182 0.63 5.20 0.93
CA PHE A 182 1.84 5.00 1.75
C PHE A 182 2.33 6.30 2.40
N ALA A 183 2.20 7.41 1.69
CA ALA A 183 2.65 8.72 2.13
C ALA A 183 1.58 9.49 2.92
N ALA A 184 0.39 8.94 3.17
CA ALA A 184 -0.78 9.68 3.67
C ALA A 184 -0.50 10.48 4.95
N ARG A 185 0.24 9.88 5.90
CA ARG A 185 0.64 10.56 7.15
C ARG A 185 1.63 11.69 6.92
N GLU A 186 2.69 11.43 6.16
CA GLU A 186 3.72 12.43 5.83
C GLU A 186 3.10 13.59 5.04
N LEU A 187 2.24 13.28 4.06
CA LEU A 187 1.46 14.28 3.35
C LEU A 187 0.59 15.08 4.33
N ALA A 188 -0.11 14.46 5.27
CA ALA A 188 -0.92 15.18 6.24
C ALA A 188 -0.11 16.07 7.20
N GLU A 189 1.02 15.58 7.71
CA GLU A 189 1.97 16.36 8.54
C GLU A 189 2.47 17.60 7.80
N HIS A 190 2.66 17.49 6.48
CA HIS A 190 3.04 18.59 5.61
C HIS A 190 1.85 19.32 4.96
N GLN A 191 0.62 19.16 5.48
CA GLN A 191 -0.59 19.79 4.94
C GLN A 191 -0.79 19.59 3.43
N TYR A 192 -0.39 18.42 2.93
CA TYR A 192 -0.39 18.00 1.53
C TYR A 192 0.41 18.91 0.60
N ARG A 193 1.37 19.64 1.18
CA ARG A 193 2.35 20.47 0.49
C ARG A 193 3.70 19.76 0.47
N ALA A 194 3.82 18.80 -0.44
CA ALA A 194 5.03 18.02 -0.64
C ALA A 194 5.50 18.07 -2.10
N GLU A 195 6.81 17.96 -2.31
CA GLU A 195 7.37 17.75 -3.66
C GLU A 195 7.25 16.27 -4.01
N VAL A 196 6.64 15.98 -5.17
CA VAL A 196 6.55 14.62 -5.73
C VAL A 196 7.41 14.59 -6.99
N SER A 197 8.20 13.52 -7.15
CA SER A 197 8.95 13.27 -8.37
C SER A 197 8.26 12.22 -9.22
N VAL A 198 8.10 12.50 -10.51
CA VAL A 198 7.50 11.59 -11.49
C VAL A 198 8.58 11.19 -12.51
N SER A 199 8.77 9.88 -12.66
CA SER A 199 9.54 9.30 -13.76
C SER A 199 8.57 8.85 -14.84
N TRP A 200 8.54 9.57 -15.96
CA TRP A 200 7.65 9.28 -17.09
C TRP A 200 8.17 8.12 -17.95
N ALA A 201 9.49 7.92 -17.96
CA ALA A 201 10.15 6.77 -18.58
C ALA A 201 10.94 5.97 -17.53
N PRO A 202 10.26 5.18 -16.67
CA PRO A 202 10.89 4.51 -15.53
C PRO A 202 11.92 3.43 -15.90
N HIS A 203 11.99 3.04 -17.18
CA HIS A 203 12.98 2.11 -17.71
C HIS A 203 14.32 2.77 -18.04
N LEU A 204 14.40 4.11 -17.97
CA LEU A 204 15.60 4.89 -18.27
C LEU A 204 16.12 5.55 -17.00
N ASN A 205 17.43 5.49 -16.80
CA ASN A 205 18.14 6.46 -15.96
C ASN A 205 18.47 7.73 -16.77
N GLU A 206 19.01 8.76 -16.10
CA GLU A 206 19.31 10.05 -16.74
C GLU A 206 20.28 9.92 -17.93
N GLU A 207 21.36 9.16 -17.78
CA GLU A 207 22.35 8.98 -18.85
C GLU A 207 21.78 8.20 -20.04
N GLN A 208 20.96 7.19 -19.78
CA GLN A 208 20.23 6.46 -20.84
C GLN A 208 19.25 7.37 -21.58
N ALA A 209 18.51 8.22 -20.86
CA ALA A 209 17.60 9.18 -21.48
C ALA A 209 18.37 10.21 -22.32
N VAL A 210 19.52 10.70 -21.83
CA VAL A 210 20.41 11.60 -22.60
C VAL A 210 20.87 10.94 -23.90
N GLU A 211 21.30 9.67 -23.83
CA GLU A 211 21.79 8.95 -25.00
C GLU A 211 20.68 8.69 -26.02
N GLU A 212 19.48 8.31 -25.57
CA GLU A 212 18.32 8.09 -26.43
C GLU A 212 17.92 9.38 -27.17
N LEU A 213 17.86 10.51 -26.45
CA LEU A 213 17.54 11.82 -27.03
C LEU A 213 18.60 12.28 -28.02
N ARG A 214 19.89 12.08 -27.69
CA ARG A 214 21.01 12.43 -28.58
C ARG A 214 20.99 11.59 -29.85
N GLY A 215 20.81 10.27 -29.72
CA GLY A 215 20.74 9.33 -30.83
C GLY A 215 19.56 9.62 -31.76
N PHE A 216 18.42 10.06 -31.22
CA PHE A 216 17.32 10.55 -32.06
C PHE A 216 17.67 11.88 -32.76
N GLY A 217 18.22 12.84 -32.03
CA GLY A 217 18.59 14.15 -32.58
C GLY A 217 19.59 14.07 -33.73
N ALA A 218 20.54 13.12 -33.67
CA ALA A 218 21.49 12.87 -34.76
C ALA A 218 20.83 12.31 -36.03
N ARG A 219 19.77 11.50 -35.88
CA ARG A 219 19.02 10.91 -37.00
C ARG A 219 17.99 11.86 -37.60
N ALA A 220 17.50 12.84 -36.83
CA ALA A 220 16.46 13.76 -37.24
C ALA A 220 16.77 15.23 -36.87
N PRO A 221 17.91 15.79 -37.30
CA PRO A 221 18.43 17.07 -36.84
C PRO A 221 17.47 18.25 -37.08
N ASN A 222 16.77 18.23 -38.22
CA ASN A 222 15.91 19.33 -38.66
C ASN A 222 14.46 19.23 -38.15
N LYS A 223 14.10 18.15 -37.42
CA LYS A 223 12.75 18.04 -36.85
C LYS A 223 12.62 18.92 -35.62
N ALA A 224 11.43 19.49 -35.42
CA ALA A 224 11.10 20.19 -34.19
C ALA A 224 11.07 19.21 -32.99
N LEU A 225 11.56 19.63 -31.82
CA LEU A 225 11.58 18.80 -30.61
C LEU A 225 10.19 18.26 -30.26
N GLY A 226 9.18 19.12 -30.20
CA GLY A 226 7.80 18.75 -29.81
C GLY A 226 7.05 17.90 -30.84
N SER A 227 7.60 17.71 -32.05
CA SER A 227 6.92 16.98 -33.12
C SER A 227 6.86 15.47 -32.89
N TYR A 228 7.83 14.92 -32.17
CA TYR A 228 7.98 13.48 -31.91
C TYR A 228 8.68 13.22 -30.57
N CYS A 229 8.23 12.22 -29.82
CA CYS A 229 8.84 11.81 -28.56
C CYS A 229 9.68 10.52 -28.74
N PRO A 230 11.01 10.57 -28.54
CA PRO A 230 11.87 9.39 -28.69
C PRO A 230 11.65 8.29 -27.66
N VAL A 231 11.09 8.63 -26.49
CA VAL A 231 10.95 7.73 -25.34
C VAL A 231 9.52 7.16 -25.19
N GLY A 232 8.69 7.26 -26.23
CA GLY A 232 7.36 6.64 -26.27
C GLY A 232 6.27 7.33 -25.45
N LEU A 233 6.45 8.60 -25.05
CA LEU A 233 5.41 9.35 -24.35
C LEU A 233 4.37 9.96 -25.31
N PRO A 234 3.13 10.17 -24.85
CA PRO A 234 2.13 10.90 -25.63
C PRO A 234 2.64 12.28 -26.06
N LYS A 235 2.43 12.64 -27.32
CA LYS A 235 2.95 13.88 -27.94
C LYS A 235 2.65 15.15 -27.11
N ARG A 236 1.44 15.25 -26.56
CA ARG A 236 1.03 16.38 -25.71
C ARG A 236 1.84 16.46 -24.41
N LEU A 237 2.07 15.32 -23.76
CA LEU A 237 2.88 15.27 -22.54
C LEU A 237 4.33 15.64 -22.87
N TRP A 238 4.89 15.04 -23.92
CA TRP A 238 6.25 15.33 -24.37
C TRP A 238 6.49 16.82 -24.61
N ALA A 239 5.64 17.49 -25.39
CA ALA A 239 5.78 18.92 -25.65
C ALA A 239 5.76 19.75 -24.36
N ASN A 240 4.88 19.41 -23.40
CA ASN A 240 4.83 20.09 -22.10
C ASN A 240 6.09 19.85 -21.26
N LEU A 241 6.67 18.64 -21.31
CA LEU A 241 7.91 18.34 -20.61
C LEU A 241 9.08 19.14 -21.18
N VAL A 242 9.19 19.24 -22.51
CA VAL A 242 10.18 20.08 -23.19
C VAL A 242 10.04 21.55 -22.75
N THR A 243 8.81 22.08 -22.76
CA THR A 243 8.54 23.44 -22.26
C THR A 243 8.92 23.60 -20.79
N SER A 244 8.57 22.64 -19.93
CA SER A 244 8.89 22.69 -18.49
C SER A 244 10.39 22.64 -18.20
N ALA A 245 11.17 22.05 -19.10
CA ALA A 245 12.63 22.06 -19.05
C ALA A 245 13.23 23.41 -19.48
N GLY A 246 12.40 24.39 -19.87
CA GLY A 246 12.80 25.70 -20.35
C GLY A 246 13.34 25.67 -21.78
N VAL A 247 12.79 24.79 -22.63
CA VAL A 247 13.16 24.63 -24.04
C VAL A 247 11.93 24.83 -24.91
N ASP A 248 12.06 25.57 -26.01
CA ASP A 248 10.97 25.77 -26.98
C ASP A 248 10.72 24.47 -27.77
N PRO A 249 9.51 23.88 -27.75
CA PRO A 249 9.18 22.70 -28.54
C PRO A 249 9.31 22.90 -30.06
N ALA A 250 9.29 24.14 -30.57
CA ALA A 250 9.48 24.45 -31.99
C ALA A 250 10.97 24.41 -32.42
N LYS A 251 11.90 24.47 -31.47
CA LYS A 251 13.34 24.35 -31.72
C LYS A 251 13.66 23.02 -32.40
N THR A 252 14.66 23.01 -33.27
CA THR A 252 15.10 21.78 -33.94
C THR A 252 16.11 21.00 -33.09
N TRP A 253 16.20 19.69 -33.30
CA TRP A 253 17.17 18.84 -32.57
C TRP A 253 18.62 19.28 -32.77
N ALA A 254 18.97 19.77 -33.97
CA ALA A 254 20.30 20.30 -34.28
C ALA A 254 20.66 21.53 -33.45
N GLN A 255 19.67 22.33 -33.06
CA GLN A 255 19.86 23.56 -32.30
C GLN A 255 19.94 23.31 -30.79
N LEU A 256 19.68 22.09 -30.31
CA LEU A 256 19.55 21.76 -28.88
C LEU A 256 20.93 21.60 -28.22
N PRO A 257 21.36 22.55 -27.35
CA PRO A 257 22.64 22.44 -26.65
C PRO A 257 22.61 21.29 -25.63
N LYS A 258 23.79 20.75 -25.31
CA LYS A 258 23.97 19.64 -24.35
C LYS A 258 23.29 19.90 -22.99
N VAL A 259 23.32 21.14 -22.51
CA VAL A 259 22.71 21.53 -21.23
C VAL A 259 21.18 21.48 -21.31
N GLU A 260 20.58 21.95 -22.40
CA GLU A 260 19.13 21.85 -22.63
C GLU A 260 18.68 20.41 -22.79
N LEU A 261 19.44 19.60 -23.54
CA LEU A 261 19.16 18.17 -23.71
C LEU A 261 19.15 17.45 -22.35
N ARG A 262 20.11 17.73 -21.46
CA ARG A 262 20.13 17.18 -20.10
C ARG A 262 18.92 17.63 -19.28
N ARG A 263 18.50 18.89 -19.36
CA ARG A 263 17.27 19.37 -18.68
C ARG A 263 16.04 18.62 -19.18
N VAL A 264 15.93 18.38 -20.49
CA VAL A 264 14.83 17.60 -21.07
C VAL A 264 14.89 16.15 -20.60
N ALA A 265 16.07 15.52 -20.58
CA ALA A 265 16.24 14.17 -20.03
C ALA A 265 15.81 14.10 -18.55
N GLN A 266 16.22 15.08 -17.74
CA GLN A 266 15.84 15.18 -16.33
C GLN A 266 14.32 15.34 -16.16
N ALA A 267 13.66 16.13 -17.00
CA ALA A 267 12.21 16.26 -16.98
C ALA A 267 11.50 14.92 -17.28
N ILE A 268 12.06 14.06 -18.13
CA ILE A 268 11.51 12.73 -18.40
C ILE A 268 11.68 11.79 -17.20
N VAL A 269 12.87 11.74 -16.60
CA VAL A 269 13.20 10.72 -15.59
C VAL A 269 12.88 11.13 -14.15
N ALA A 270 12.77 12.42 -13.87
CA ALA A 270 12.59 12.98 -12.52
C ALA A 270 11.91 14.36 -12.54
N SER A 271 10.72 14.45 -13.16
CA SER A 271 9.87 15.65 -13.10
C SER A 271 9.49 15.96 -11.65
N LYS A 272 9.98 17.09 -11.12
CA LYS A 272 9.61 17.57 -9.78
C LYS A 272 8.33 18.41 -9.86
N LEU A 273 7.31 17.99 -9.13
CA LEU A 273 6.01 18.63 -9.07
C LEU A 273 5.71 19.01 -7.63
N ARG A 274 5.36 20.27 -7.38
CA ARG A 274 4.98 20.73 -6.05
C ARG A 274 3.49 20.50 -5.83
N GLY A 275 3.15 19.65 -4.86
CA GLY A 275 1.81 19.56 -4.33
C GLY A 275 1.43 20.87 -3.65
N VAL A 276 0.31 21.46 -4.06
CA VAL A 276 -0.25 22.69 -3.47
C VAL A 276 -1.47 22.42 -2.59
N GLY A 277 -1.74 21.15 -2.32
CA GLY A 277 -2.87 20.67 -1.52
C GLY A 277 -3.38 19.33 -2.00
N LYS A 278 -4.48 18.87 -1.40
CA LYS A 278 -5.24 17.69 -1.83
C LYS A 278 -6.50 18.11 -2.57
N SER A 279 -6.97 17.28 -3.50
CA SER A 279 -8.26 17.49 -4.15
C SER A 279 -9.38 17.16 -3.17
N THR A 280 -10.26 18.10 -2.85
CA THR A 280 -11.42 17.91 -1.94
C THR A 280 -12.55 17.05 -2.51
N ASN A 281 -12.34 16.40 -3.67
CA ASN A 281 -13.32 15.48 -4.24
C ASN A 281 -13.36 14.17 -3.46
N LYS A 282 -14.52 13.50 -3.47
CA LYS A 282 -14.83 12.20 -2.84
C LYS A 282 -13.97 11.00 -3.33
N ASP A 283 -12.90 11.26 -4.07
CA ASP A 283 -11.96 10.28 -4.63
C ASP A 283 -10.67 10.18 -3.80
N GLU A 284 -10.68 10.72 -2.56
CA GLU A 284 -9.58 10.58 -1.61
C GLU A 284 -9.55 9.15 -1.05
N PHE A 285 -8.45 8.45 -1.31
CA PHE A 285 -8.32 7.03 -0.98
C PHE A 285 -7.86 6.78 0.46
N VAL A 286 -6.99 7.65 1.02
CA VAL A 286 -6.58 7.65 2.43
C VAL A 286 -6.34 9.09 2.89
N THR A 287 -6.94 9.49 4.02
CA THR A 287 -6.71 10.80 4.66
C THR A 287 -6.16 10.63 6.08
N ALA A 288 -5.72 11.72 6.72
CA ALA A 288 -5.54 11.71 8.18
C ALA A 288 -6.92 11.59 8.84
N GLY A 289 -7.26 10.36 9.23
CA GLY A 289 -8.62 9.91 9.52
C GLY A 289 -8.84 8.47 9.05
N GLY A 290 -8.09 8.02 8.03
CA GLY A 290 -8.12 6.67 7.48
C GLY A 290 -8.65 6.64 6.04
N ALA A 291 -8.72 5.45 5.47
CA ALA A 291 -9.29 5.19 4.15
C ALA A 291 -10.81 5.12 4.22
N ASP A 292 -11.49 5.80 3.30
CA ASP A 292 -12.95 5.75 3.20
C ASP A 292 -13.41 4.33 2.86
N LEU A 293 -14.16 3.72 3.78
CA LEU A 293 -14.69 2.37 3.63
C LEU A 293 -15.66 2.23 2.45
N SER A 294 -16.24 3.32 1.97
CA SER A 294 -17.11 3.33 0.78
C SER A 294 -16.35 3.00 -0.51
N GLN A 295 -15.02 3.21 -0.52
CA GLN A 295 -14.12 2.89 -1.63
C GLN A 295 -13.65 1.43 -1.62
N LEU A 296 -14.07 0.65 -0.62
CA LEU A 296 -13.64 -0.73 -0.43
C LEU A 296 -14.78 -1.72 -0.64
N HIS A 297 -14.44 -2.91 -1.11
CA HIS A 297 -15.31 -4.07 -1.04
C HIS A 297 -15.41 -4.53 0.42
N ALA A 298 -16.58 -4.35 1.03
CA ALA A 298 -16.81 -4.60 2.46
C ALA A 298 -16.53 -6.05 2.92
N HIS A 299 -16.30 -6.99 2.00
CA HIS A 299 -16.01 -8.38 2.33
C HIS A 299 -14.53 -8.74 2.32
N SER A 300 -13.72 -8.02 1.55
CA SER A 300 -12.31 -8.29 1.32
C SER A 300 -11.41 -7.15 1.77
N PHE A 301 -11.97 -5.95 1.94
CA PHE A 301 -11.20 -4.71 2.06
C PHE A 301 -10.28 -4.45 0.85
N GLU A 302 -10.61 -5.07 -0.29
CA GLU A 302 -10.04 -4.69 -1.58
C GLU A 302 -10.58 -3.33 -2.00
N CYS A 303 -9.74 -2.57 -2.64
CA CYS A 303 -10.06 -1.29 -3.23
C CYS A 303 -10.84 -1.51 -4.51
N LYS A 304 -11.98 -0.82 -4.64
CA LYS A 304 -12.74 -0.84 -5.89
C LYS A 304 -11.88 -0.34 -7.05
N GLU A 305 -11.06 0.68 -6.79
CA GLU A 305 -10.07 1.20 -7.72
C GLU A 305 -8.80 1.66 -6.97
N PRO A 306 -7.59 1.22 -7.37
CA PRO A 306 -7.32 0.16 -8.34
C PRO A 306 -7.54 -1.25 -7.75
N PRO A 307 -8.02 -2.23 -8.56
CA PRO A 307 -8.12 -3.63 -8.12
C PRO A 307 -6.73 -4.21 -7.81
N GLY A 308 -6.70 -5.23 -6.96
CA GLY A 308 -5.49 -5.84 -6.42
C GLY A 308 -4.80 -5.02 -5.33
N LEU A 309 -5.35 -3.87 -4.92
CA LEU A 309 -4.92 -3.13 -3.74
C LEU A 309 -5.86 -3.45 -2.58
N PHE A 310 -5.33 -3.76 -1.39
CA PHE A 310 -6.14 -4.02 -0.20
C PHE A 310 -5.62 -3.20 0.97
N LEU A 311 -6.53 -2.80 1.84
CA LEU A 311 -6.25 -1.98 3.01
C LEU A 311 -6.70 -2.70 4.28
N ALA A 312 -5.88 -2.69 5.33
CA ALA A 312 -6.24 -3.35 6.59
C ALA A 312 -5.66 -2.66 7.83
N GLY A 313 -6.35 -2.80 8.95
CA GLY A 313 -6.00 -2.19 10.24
C GLY A 313 -6.20 -0.68 10.26
N GLU A 314 -5.36 0.02 11.03
CA GLU A 314 -5.46 1.47 11.29
C GLU A 314 -5.26 2.37 10.05
N VAL A 315 -5.02 1.81 8.85
CA VAL A 315 -5.07 2.60 7.62
C VAL A 315 -6.52 2.94 7.24
N LEU A 316 -7.48 2.14 7.68
CA LEU A 316 -8.91 2.32 7.43
C LEU A 316 -9.48 3.42 8.33
N ASP A 317 -10.54 4.09 7.89
CA ASP A 317 -11.34 4.99 8.73
C ASP A 317 -12.24 4.18 9.69
N VAL A 318 -11.56 3.42 10.55
CA VAL A 318 -12.13 2.59 11.61
C VAL A 318 -11.32 2.86 12.86
N ASP A 319 -12.01 3.30 13.91
CA ASP A 319 -11.38 3.65 15.17
C ASP A 319 -12.13 3.00 16.32
N GLY A 320 -11.44 2.11 17.02
CA GLY A 320 -11.94 1.45 18.21
C GLY A 320 -11.52 2.20 19.47
N ILE A 321 -12.37 2.16 20.48
CA ILE A 321 -12.00 2.63 21.82
C ILE A 321 -10.80 1.82 22.37
N THR A 322 -10.21 2.30 23.47
CA THR A 322 -9.17 1.54 24.17
C THR A 322 -9.75 0.21 24.69
N GLY A 323 -8.88 -0.80 24.89
CA GLY A 323 -9.33 -2.10 25.41
C GLY A 323 -9.26 -3.28 24.44
N GLY A 324 -8.48 -3.17 23.37
CA GLY A 324 -8.19 -4.29 22.45
C GLY A 324 -8.94 -4.23 21.13
N TYR A 325 -9.86 -3.28 20.98
CA TYR A 325 -10.64 -3.06 19.75
C TYR A 325 -9.78 -2.78 18.52
N ASN A 326 -8.73 -1.95 18.64
CA ASN A 326 -7.88 -1.63 17.49
C ASN A 326 -7.08 -2.83 16.97
N PHE A 327 -6.64 -3.74 17.87
CA PHE A 327 -6.03 -4.99 17.43
C PHE A 327 -7.06 -5.92 16.81
N LEU A 328 -8.25 -6.04 17.41
CA LEU A 328 -9.33 -6.82 16.82
C LEU A 328 -9.70 -6.35 15.40
N ASN A 329 -9.75 -5.04 15.16
CA ASN A 329 -9.89 -4.46 13.81
C ASN A 329 -8.74 -4.90 12.90
N ALA A 330 -7.50 -4.79 13.36
CA ALA A 330 -6.33 -5.22 12.60
C ALA A 330 -6.38 -6.71 12.21
N TRP A 331 -6.76 -7.61 13.11
CA TRP A 331 -6.90 -9.04 12.84
C TRP A 331 -8.02 -9.31 11.84
N ALA A 332 -9.20 -8.75 12.08
CA ALA A 332 -10.39 -9.04 11.30
C ALA A 332 -10.28 -8.55 9.85
N THR A 333 -9.83 -7.31 9.65
CA THR A 333 -9.70 -6.70 8.32
C THR A 333 -8.61 -7.38 7.50
N SER A 334 -7.46 -7.67 8.12
CA SER A 334 -6.36 -8.36 7.43
C SER A 334 -6.64 -9.83 7.16
N TRP A 335 -7.44 -10.50 8.00
CA TRP A 335 -7.93 -11.85 7.73
C TRP A 335 -8.80 -11.89 6.47
N CYS A 336 -9.71 -10.93 6.33
CA CYS A 336 -10.57 -10.79 5.16
C CYS A 336 -9.73 -10.54 3.91
N ALA A 337 -8.82 -9.57 3.95
CA ALA A 337 -7.93 -9.25 2.83
C ALA A 337 -7.04 -10.43 2.43
N GLY A 338 -6.37 -11.08 3.40
CA GLY A 338 -5.52 -12.24 3.12
C GLY A 338 -6.29 -13.44 2.56
N THR A 339 -7.56 -13.61 2.95
CA THR A 339 -8.42 -14.67 2.41
C THR A 339 -8.80 -14.39 0.96
N GLU A 340 -9.14 -13.15 0.62
CA GLU A 340 -9.48 -12.78 -0.77
C GLU A 340 -8.26 -12.88 -1.69
N ILE A 341 -7.11 -12.36 -1.26
CA ILE A 341 -5.86 -12.45 -2.03
C ILE A 341 -5.52 -13.91 -2.38
N ALA A 342 -5.67 -14.83 -1.41
CA ALA A 342 -5.41 -16.24 -1.66
C ALA A 342 -6.41 -16.86 -2.64
N ARG A 343 -7.68 -16.45 -2.58
CA ARG A 343 -8.71 -16.89 -3.54
C ARG A 343 -8.38 -16.42 -4.96
N ASP A 344 -7.99 -15.16 -5.12
CA ASP A 344 -7.62 -14.60 -6.42
C ASP A 344 -6.42 -15.35 -7.04
N VAL A 345 -5.43 -15.70 -6.22
CA VAL A 345 -4.29 -16.52 -6.68
C VAL A 345 -4.75 -17.92 -7.10
N GLY A 346 -5.63 -18.57 -6.33
CA GLY A 346 -6.17 -19.89 -6.66
C GLY A 346 -6.94 -19.90 -7.97
N ALA A 347 -7.80 -18.89 -8.20
CA ALA A 347 -8.57 -18.74 -9.43
C ALA A 347 -7.69 -18.53 -10.69
N VAL A 348 -6.49 -17.98 -10.54
CA VAL A 348 -5.52 -17.78 -11.63
C VAL A 348 -4.73 -19.05 -11.96
N VAL A 349 -4.60 -19.99 -11.03
CA VAL A 349 -3.87 -21.27 -11.25
C VAL A 349 -4.75 -22.31 -11.95
N GLU A 350 -6.07 -22.20 -11.86
CA GLU A 350 -7.04 -23.11 -12.50
C GLU A 350 -7.41 -22.71 -13.95
N GLN A 351 -6.93 -21.56 -14.45
CA GLN A 351 -7.12 -21.08 -15.83
C GLN A 351 -5.89 -21.31 -16.72
#